data_AF-A0A7W1AYU5-F1
#
_entry.id   AF-A0A7W1AYU5-F1
#
_cell.length_a   1.000
_cell.length_b   1.000
_cell.length_c   1.000
_cell.angle_alpha   90.00
_cell.angle_beta   90.00
_cell.angle_gamma   90.00
#
_symmetry.space_group_name_H-M   'P 1'
#
loop_
_entity.id
_entity.type
_entity.pdbx_description
1 polymer ?
#
loop_
_entity_poly.entity_id
_entity_poly.type
_entity_poly.pdbx_seq_one_letter_code
_entity_poly.pdbx_strand_id
1 'polypeptide(L)'
;MNEHLVLCGGTKRAGRAKHLQLALSGKDQNITLKLEDISRRLVRNLPDRLVDLLEIATYVFCADRAISRGGEAQTGNGAAWRRRLHFVVPVRDPDHWRRPEILEALQTTLTFLSDDEYGFEFETAEVENSVQSYLEFTEDESSISPDEIVLFSGGLDSVAGAVEELSRDMSIALVSHRSSPKTYSHQKALVADLQRRFPGKVMHFPVLITRLEGLRAPETTQRTRSFLYSTLACVIA
;
A
#
# COMPACT_ATOMS: atom_id res chain seq x y z
N MET A 1 27.34 1.71 0.12
CA MET A 1 25.91 1.42 0.29
C MET A 1 25.37 1.05 -1.09
N ASN A 2 24.60 -0.04 -1.21
CA ASN A 2 24.11 -0.48 -2.53
C ASN A 2 22.89 0.34 -2.93
N GLU A 3 23.00 1.03 -4.06
CA GLU A 3 21.90 1.76 -4.67
C GLU A 3 21.06 0.82 -5.55
N HIS A 4 19.75 0.92 -5.39
CA HIS A 4 18.77 0.13 -6.13
C HIS A 4 17.82 1.06 -6.86
N LEU A 5 17.87 1.02 -8.19
CA LEU A 5 16.92 1.72 -9.04
C LEU A 5 15.63 0.90 -9.16
N VAL A 6 14.49 1.53 -8.90
CA VAL A 6 13.15 0.97 -9.04
C VAL A 6 12.38 1.78 -10.09
N LEU A 7 12.01 1.13 -11.19
CA LEU A 7 11.24 1.73 -12.28
C LEU A 7 9.78 1.30 -12.16
N CYS A 8 8.88 2.27 -12.00
CA CYS A 8 7.47 2.02 -11.73
C CYS A 8 6.59 2.33 -12.95
N GLY A 9 5.44 1.67 -13.05
CA GLY A 9 4.36 2.03 -13.99
C GLY A 9 4.76 2.00 -15.47
N GLY A 10 5.75 1.20 -15.84
CA GLY A 10 6.24 1.10 -17.22
C GLY A 10 7.27 2.14 -17.63
N THR A 11 7.75 2.98 -16.69
CA THR A 11 8.87 3.90 -16.93
C THR A 11 10.10 3.14 -17.38
N LYS A 12 10.88 3.79 -18.26
CA LYS A 12 12.10 3.23 -18.86
C LYS A 12 13.24 4.21 -18.65
N ARG A 13 14.40 3.69 -18.25
CA ARG A 13 15.64 4.48 -18.16
C ARG A 13 16.64 3.95 -19.18
N ALA A 14 17.27 4.86 -19.93
CA ALA A 14 18.32 4.49 -20.87
C ALA A 14 19.56 4.01 -20.10
N GLY A 15 20.01 2.77 -20.37
CA GLY A 15 21.23 2.21 -19.78
C GLY A 15 21.11 0.73 -19.40
N ARG A 16 22.24 0.11 -19.03
CA ARG A 16 22.33 -1.29 -18.58
C ARG A 16 22.35 -1.44 -17.05
N ALA A 17 22.04 -0.38 -16.30
CA ALA A 17 22.03 -0.44 -14.84
C ALA A 17 20.98 -1.46 -14.38
N LYS A 18 21.35 -2.34 -13.43
CA LYS A 18 20.43 -3.32 -12.88
C LYS A 18 19.32 -2.59 -12.13
N HIS A 19 18.07 -2.82 -12.51
CA HIS A 19 16.89 -2.19 -11.90
C HIS A 19 15.82 -3.22 -11.53
N LEU A 20 14.94 -2.83 -10.62
CA LEU A 20 13.70 -3.53 -10.31
C LEU A 20 12.57 -2.87 -11.09
N GLN A 21 11.88 -3.60 -11.96
CA GLN A 21 10.66 -3.10 -12.61
C GLN A 21 9.45 -3.46 -11.76
N LEU A 22 8.55 -2.51 -11.51
CA LEU A 22 7.25 -2.74 -10.87
C LEU A 22 6.14 -2.13 -11.72
N ALA A 23 5.15 -2.91 -12.10
CA ALA A 23 4.03 -2.43 -12.91
C ALA A 23 2.70 -2.97 -12.37
N LEU A 24 1.75 -2.06 -12.18
CA LEU A 24 0.40 -2.33 -11.71
C LEU A 24 -0.57 -2.66 -12.84
N SER A 25 -0.21 -2.34 -14.08
CA SER A 25 -1.01 -2.48 -15.29
C SER A 25 -0.12 -2.72 -16.51
N GLY A 26 -0.75 -2.98 -17.67
CA GLY A 26 -0.06 -3.18 -18.94
C GLY A 26 0.56 -4.57 -19.10
N LYS A 27 1.30 -4.75 -20.20
CA LYS A 27 1.90 -6.05 -20.57
C LYS A 27 2.97 -6.54 -19.59
N ASP A 28 3.61 -5.62 -18.88
CA ASP A 28 4.68 -5.89 -17.94
C ASP A 28 4.17 -5.96 -16.48
N GLN A 29 2.84 -6.01 -16.27
CA GLN A 29 2.24 -6.10 -14.94
C GLN A 29 2.88 -7.24 -14.14
N ASN A 30 3.36 -6.94 -12.94
CA ASN A 30 3.99 -7.91 -12.05
C ASN A 30 3.60 -7.73 -10.58
N ILE A 31 2.77 -6.74 -10.29
CA ILE A 31 2.15 -6.51 -8.99
C ILE A 31 0.66 -6.21 -9.18
N THR A 32 -0.13 -6.56 -8.18
CA THR A 32 -1.58 -6.40 -8.16
C THR A 32 -1.96 -5.55 -6.97
N LEU A 33 -2.77 -4.53 -7.22
CA LEU A 33 -3.48 -3.73 -6.23
C LEU A 33 -4.96 -3.92 -6.49
N LYS A 34 -5.67 -4.46 -5.50
CA LYS A 34 -7.12 -4.65 -5.55
C LYS A 34 -7.74 -4.18 -4.25
N LEU A 35 -8.63 -3.21 -4.39
CA LEU A 35 -9.41 -2.60 -3.32
C LEU A 35 -10.81 -3.20 -3.43
N GLU A 36 -11.16 -4.08 -2.49
CA GLU A 36 -12.41 -4.84 -2.47
C GLU A 36 -13.45 -4.17 -1.58
N ASP A 37 -14.73 -4.48 -1.82
CA ASP A 37 -15.87 -4.04 -1.01
C ASP A 37 -16.00 -2.52 -0.88
N ILE A 38 -15.41 -1.78 -1.81
CA ILE A 38 -15.51 -0.31 -1.86
C ILE A 38 -16.70 0.09 -2.71
N SER A 39 -17.52 0.97 -2.15
CA SER A 39 -18.70 1.49 -2.84
C SER A 39 -18.29 2.21 -4.12
N ARG A 40 -19.06 2.03 -5.19
CA ARG A 40 -18.89 2.79 -6.45
C ARG A 40 -18.87 4.30 -6.23
N ARG A 41 -19.52 4.80 -5.16
CA ARG A 41 -19.60 6.22 -4.81
C ARG A 41 -18.29 6.77 -4.24
N LEU A 42 -17.61 6.04 -3.34
CA LEU A 42 -16.29 6.42 -2.79
C LEU A 42 -15.24 6.59 -3.90
N VAL A 43 -15.36 5.80 -4.96
CA VAL A 43 -14.37 5.71 -6.04
C VAL A 43 -14.61 6.70 -7.16
N ARG A 44 -15.86 7.07 -7.44
CA ARG A 44 -16.23 7.78 -8.68
C ARG A 44 -15.51 9.14 -8.83
N ASN A 45 -15.03 9.70 -7.73
CA ASN A 45 -14.39 11.01 -7.65
C ASN A 45 -13.06 10.98 -6.88
N LEU A 46 -12.33 9.86 -6.84
CA LEU A 46 -11.05 9.84 -6.13
C LEU A 46 -10.07 10.82 -6.80
N PRO A 47 -9.54 11.83 -6.09
CA PRO A 47 -8.60 12.79 -6.66
C PRO A 47 -7.35 12.10 -7.18
N ASP A 48 -6.82 12.56 -8.31
CA ASP A 48 -5.62 12.03 -8.96
C ASP A 48 -4.43 11.87 -7.99
N ARG A 49 -4.26 12.82 -7.07
CA ARG A 49 -3.20 12.77 -6.04
C ARG A 49 -3.37 11.62 -5.04
N LEU A 50 -4.60 11.25 -4.71
CA LEU A 50 -4.84 10.09 -3.83
C LEU A 50 -4.59 8.78 -4.57
N VAL A 51 -4.86 8.74 -5.87
CA VAL A 51 -4.49 7.61 -6.73
C VAL A 51 -2.98 7.48 -6.82
N ASP A 52 -2.28 8.58 -7.09
CA ASP A 52 -0.82 8.62 -7.14
C ASP A 52 -0.22 8.16 -5.81
N LEU A 53 -0.74 8.64 -4.68
CA LEU A 53 -0.28 8.25 -3.35
C LEU A 53 -0.44 6.74 -3.12
N LEU A 54 -1.59 6.18 -3.52
CA LEU A 54 -1.88 4.76 -3.43
C LEU A 54 -0.92 3.91 -4.28
N GLU A 55 -0.64 4.34 -5.52
CA GLU A 55 0.31 3.69 -6.41
C GLU A 55 1.74 3.78 -5.83
N ILE A 56 2.17 4.96 -5.35
CA ILE A 56 3.47 5.17 -4.68
C ILE A 56 3.62 4.23 -3.47
N ALA A 57 2.63 4.19 -2.58
CA ALA A 57 2.66 3.32 -1.40
C ALA A 57 2.76 1.84 -1.78
N THR A 58 2.07 1.44 -2.84
CA THR A 58 2.12 0.07 -3.37
C THR A 58 3.50 -0.25 -3.93
N TYR A 59 4.09 0.64 -4.74
CA TYR A 59 5.44 0.45 -5.28
C TYR A 59 6.49 0.36 -4.18
N VAL A 60 6.43 1.26 -3.20
CA VAL A 60 7.34 1.28 -2.05
C VAL A 60 7.23 -0.03 -1.27
N PHE A 61 6.01 -0.48 -0.95
CA PHE A 61 5.80 -1.74 -0.25
C PHE A 61 6.33 -2.96 -1.03
N CYS A 62 6.09 -3.00 -2.34
CA CYS A 62 6.56 -4.10 -3.18
C CYS A 62 8.09 -4.11 -3.31
N ALA A 63 8.73 -2.94 -3.47
CA ALA A 63 10.18 -2.80 -3.53
C ALA A 63 10.86 -3.15 -2.20
N ASP A 64 10.31 -2.69 -1.07
CA ASP A 64 10.77 -3.03 0.28
C ASP A 64 10.87 -4.55 0.46
N ARG A 65 9.90 -5.28 -0.10
CA ARG A 65 9.87 -6.74 -0.06
C ARG A 65 10.76 -7.44 -1.10
N ALA A 66 10.95 -6.83 -2.27
CA ALA A 66 11.69 -7.43 -3.38
C ALA A 66 13.21 -7.36 -3.19
N ILE A 67 13.71 -6.35 -2.46
CA ILE A 67 15.13 -6.10 -2.29
C ILE A 67 15.58 -6.60 -0.92
N SER A 68 16.47 -7.60 -0.85
CA SER A 68 16.89 -8.19 0.43
C SER A 68 17.78 -7.26 1.26
N ARG A 69 17.63 -7.30 2.59
CA ARG A 69 18.59 -6.72 3.55
C ARG A 69 19.79 -7.61 3.90
N GLY A 70 20.11 -8.59 3.06
CA GLY A 70 21.17 -9.59 3.30
C GLY A 70 20.71 -10.87 3.99
N GLY A 71 19.41 -11.01 4.25
CA GLY A 71 18.79 -12.19 4.86
C GLY A 71 19.16 -12.38 6.34
N GLU A 72 18.69 -13.48 6.94
CA GLU A 72 18.86 -13.75 8.37
C GLU A 72 20.33 -13.87 8.79
N ALA A 73 21.19 -14.33 7.88
CA ALA A 73 22.62 -14.50 8.14
C ALA A 73 23.40 -13.17 8.15
N GLN A 74 22.78 -12.03 7.77
CA GLN A 74 23.38 -10.69 7.74
C GLN A 74 24.81 -10.68 7.19
N THR A 75 25.02 -11.44 6.11
CA THR A 75 26.36 -11.68 5.56
C THR A 75 27.02 -10.36 5.16
N GLY A 76 28.35 -10.29 5.32
CA GLY A 76 29.09 -9.06 5.06
C GLY A 76 28.88 -7.97 6.12
N ASN A 77 28.77 -8.35 7.41
CA ASN A 77 28.63 -7.43 8.55
C ASN A 77 27.45 -6.45 8.43
N GLY A 78 26.31 -6.91 7.88
CA GLY A 78 25.13 -6.06 7.71
C GLY A 78 25.28 -4.98 6.63
N ALA A 79 26.24 -5.09 5.71
CA ALA A 79 26.43 -4.10 4.63
C ALA A 79 25.19 -3.92 3.72
N ALA A 80 24.33 -4.93 3.64
CA ALA A 80 23.06 -4.88 2.92
C ALA A 80 21.86 -4.46 3.79
N TRP A 81 22.04 -4.27 5.10
CA TRP A 81 20.96 -3.96 6.04
C TRP A 81 20.24 -2.67 5.68
N ARG A 82 21.02 -1.62 5.42
CA ARG A 82 20.55 -0.30 4.98
C ARG A 82 20.71 -0.16 3.47
N ARG A 83 19.60 0.11 2.80
CA ARG A 83 19.53 0.20 1.33
C ARG A 83 19.36 1.65 0.92
N ARG A 84 19.82 1.98 -0.29
CA ARG A 84 19.41 3.22 -0.97
C ARG A 84 18.48 2.84 -2.11
N LEU A 85 17.22 3.26 -2.03
CA LEU A 85 16.17 2.95 -2.99
C LEU A 85 15.81 4.21 -3.76
N HIS A 86 16.00 4.19 -5.07
CA HIS A 86 15.67 5.32 -5.95
C HIS A 86 14.54 4.94 -6.88
N PHE A 87 13.38 5.59 -6.73
CA PHE A 87 12.17 5.30 -7.49
C PHE A 87 11.99 6.28 -8.64
N VAL A 88 11.63 5.77 -9.82
CA VAL A 88 11.10 6.57 -10.93
C VAL A 88 9.63 6.23 -11.08
N VAL A 89 8.74 7.16 -10.74
CA VAL A 89 7.30 6.91 -10.63
C VAL A 89 6.52 7.82 -11.58
N PRO A 90 5.72 7.26 -12.51
CA PRO A 90 4.77 8.04 -13.27
C PRO A 90 3.60 8.41 -12.37
N VAL A 91 3.24 9.69 -12.34
CA VAL A 91 2.17 10.27 -11.53
C VAL A 91 1.33 11.23 -12.37
N ARG A 92 0.09 11.45 -11.94
CA ARG A 92 -0.87 12.31 -12.65
C ARG A 92 -0.58 13.80 -12.42
N ASP A 93 -0.04 14.17 -11.25
CA ASP A 93 0.34 15.55 -10.92
C ASP A 93 1.83 15.65 -10.51
N PRO A 94 2.80 15.56 -11.45
CA PRO A 94 4.23 15.60 -11.13
C PRO A 94 4.66 16.87 -10.42
N ASP A 95 4.05 18.02 -10.74
CA ASP A 95 4.41 19.30 -10.13
C ASP A 95 4.10 19.29 -8.64
N HIS A 96 2.98 18.71 -8.22
CA HIS A 96 2.69 18.51 -6.80
C HIS A 96 3.74 17.64 -6.11
N TRP A 97 4.06 16.48 -6.69
CA TRP A 97 4.97 15.50 -6.09
C TRP A 97 6.45 15.95 -6.07
N ARG A 98 6.84 16.83 -6.99
CA ARG A 98 8.19 17.42 -7.04
C ARG A 98 8.38 18.60 -6.11
N ARG A 99 7.32 19.09 -5.43
CA ARG A 99 7.45 20.15 -4.43
C ARG A 99 8.41 19.70 -3.32
N PRO A 100 9.41 20.51 -2.95
CA PRO A 100 10.42 20.11 -1.95
C PRO A 100 9.81 19.59 -0.64
N GLU A 101 8.76 20.25 -0.14
CA GLU A 101 8.09 19.88 1.10
C GLU A 101 7.35 18.54 1.03
N ILE A 102 6.81 18.17 -0.14
CA ILE A 102 6.13 16.88 -0.34
C ILE A 102 7.17 15.77 -0.47
N LEU A 103 8.23 16.02 -1.24
CA LEU A 103 9.33 15.10 -1.43
C LEU A 103 10.06 14.80 -0.11
N GLU A 104 10.37 15.84 0.68
CA GLU A 104 11.02 15.72 1.98
C GLU A 104 10.14 14.96 2.97
N ALA A 105 8.83 15.25 3.03
CA ALA A 105 7.90 14.52 3.88
C ALA A 105 7.84 13.03 3.53
N LEU A 106 7.77 12.70 2.23
CA LEU A 106 7.75 11.32 1.75
C LEU A 106 9.06 10.58 2.09
N GLN A 107 10.21 11.19 1.78
CA GLN A 107 11.52 10.60 2.05
C GLN A 107 11.76 10.40 3.55
N THR A 108 11.52 11.43 4.36
CA THR A 108 11.74 11.38 5.81
C THR A 108 10.84 10.35 6.47
N THR A 109 9.56 10.27 6.08
CA THR A 109 8.62 9.28 6.61
C THR A 109 9.08 7.86 6.30
N LEU A 110 9.47 7.60 5.05
CA LEU A 110 9.89 6.26 4.64
C LEU A 110 11.23 5.87 5.27
N THR A 111 12.19 6.80 5.35
CA THR A 111 13.46 6.58 6.06
C THR A 111 13.24 6.30 7.53
N PHE A 112 12.35 7.02 8.21
CA PHE A 112 12.02 6.76 9.61
C PHE A 112 11.42 5.36 9.81
N LEU A 113 10.50 4.95 8.93
CA LEU A 113 9.82 3.66 9.05
C LEU A 113 10.72 2.45 8.75
N SER A 114 11.68 2.59 7.83
CA SER A 114 12.44 1.45 7.30
C SER A 114 13.93 1.47 7.62
N ASP A 115 14.49 2.60 8.03
CA ASP A 115 15.93 2.87 8.16
C ASP A 115 16.70 2.78 6.81
N ASP A 116 15.99 2.88 5.68
CA ASP A 116 16.60 3.02 4.35
C ASP A 116 16.66 4.49 3.89
N GLU A 117 17.44 4.73 2.84
CA GLU A 117 17.47 6.02 2.13
C GLU A 117 16.57 5.95 0.90
N TYR A 118 15.72 6.97 0.70
CA TYR A 118 14.79 7.06 -0.42
C TYR A 118 15.10 8.25 -1.33
N GLY A 119 15.09 8.00 -2.64
CA GLY A 119 15.08 9.01 -3.69
C GLY A 119 13.87 8.81 -4.61
N PHE A 120 13.32 9.91 -5.13
CA PHE A 120 12.20 9.85 -6.07
C PHE A 120 12.45 10.78 -7.27
N GLU A 121 12.18 10.27 -8.46
CA GLU A 121 11.99 11.01 -9.70
C GLU A 121 10.53 10.80 -10.13
N PHE A 122 9.75 11.86 -10.20
CA PHE A 122 8.36 11.80 -10.65
C PHE A 122 8.25 12.23 -12.10
N GLU A 123 7.57 11.44 -12.92
CA GLU A 123 7.31 11.71 -14.35
C GLU A 123 5.81 11.78 -14.61
N THR A 124 5.38 12.36 -15.74
CA THR A 124 3.96 12.40 -16.10
C THR A 124 3.50 11.01 -16.52
N ALA A 125 2.42 10.52 -15.92
CA ALA A 125 1.79 9.27 -16.33
C ALA A 125 1.16 9.39 -17.72
N GLU A 126 1.37 8.38 -18.57
CA GLU A 126 0.58 8.23 -19.80
C GLU A 126 -0.85 7.81 -19.41
N VAL A 127 -1.85 8.51 -19.95
CA VAL A 127 -3.23 8.65 -19.45
C VAL A 127 -4.06 7.35 -19.37
N GLU A 128 -3.51 6.18 -19.73
CA GLU A 128 -4.26 4.92 -19.82
C GLU A 128 -4.54 4.21 -18.48
N ASN A 129 -3.89 4.59 -17.38
CA ASN A 129 -4.08 3.95 -16.07
C ASN A 129 -5.29 4.53 -15.34
N SER A 130 -6.49 4.11 -15.75
CA SER A 130 -7.71 4.44 -15.02
C SER A 130 -7.73 3.76 -13.64
N VAL A 131 -8.04 4.55 -12.61
CA VAL A 131 -8.24 4.12 -11.21
C VAL A 131 -9.17 2.90 -11.11
N GLN A 132 -10.11 2.78 -12.05
CA GLN A 132 -11.09 1.70 -12.14
C GLN A 132 -10.45 0.31 -12.24
N SER A 133 -9.23 0.20 -12.75
CA SER A 133 -8.54 -1.09 -12.87
C SER A 133 -8.15 -1.73 -11.53
N TYR A 134 -8.09 -0.94 -10.44
CA TYR A 134 -7.70 -1.42 -9.11
C TYR A 134 -8.89 -1.75 -8.21
N LEU A 135 -10.11 -1.54 -8.67
CA LEU A 135 -11.29 -1.46 -7.81
C LEU A 135 -12.31 -2.54 -8.16
N GLU A 136 -12.65 -3.37 -7.18
CA GLU A 136 -13.71 -4.36 -7.27
C GLU A 136 -14.93 -3.83 -6.51
N PHE A 137 -15.95 -3.44 -7.28
CA PHE A 137 -17.16 -2.83 -6.76
C PHE A 137 -18.15 -3.87 -6.26
N THR A 138 -18.72 -3.64 -5.09
CA THR A 138 -19.95 -4.32 -4.65
C THR A 138 -21.18 -3.55 -5.12
N GLU A 139 -22.28 -4.28 -5.37
CA GLU A 139 -23.59 -3.68 -5.68
C GLU A 139 -24.29 -3.11 -4.44
N ASP A 140 -23.77 -3.42 -3.24
CA ASP A 140 -24.37 -3.02 -1.98
C ASP A 140 -24.15 -1.52 -1.73
N GLU A 141 -25.22 -0.74 -1.91
CA GLU A 141 -25.30 0.67 -1.52
C GLU A 141 -25.45 0.82 0.00
N SER A 142 -24.65 0.11 0.80
CA SER A 142 -24.69 0.31 2.25
C SER A 142 -24.27 1.75 2.56
N SER A 143 -25.25 2.52 3.06
CA SER A 143 -25.20 3.97 3.25
C SER A 143 -24.47 4.39 4.53
N ILE A 144 -23.66 3.50 5.09
CA ILE A 144 -23.01 3.73 6.37
C ILE A 144 -21.78 4.60 6.08
N SER A 145 -21.81 5.83 6.57
CA SER A 145 -20.60 6.62 6.76
C SER A 145 -20.06 6.24 8.12
N PRO A 146 -18.88 5.59 8.21
CA PRO A 146 -18.28 5.26 9.49
C PRO A 146 -17.93 6.54 10.23
N ASP A 147 -18.00 6.51 11.56
CA ASP A 147 -17.50 7.60 12.40
C ASP A 147 -15.97 7.58 12.47
N GLU A 148 -15.36 6.39 12.42
CA GLU A 148 -13.92 6.19 12.56
C GLU A 148 -13.36 5.18 11.54
N ILE A 149 -12.13 5.41 11.10
CA ILE A 149 -11.37 4.46 10.27
C ILE A 149 -10.31 3.79 11.12
N VAL A 150 -10.37 2.46 11.17
CA VAL A 150 -9.46 1.65 12.00
C VAL A 150 -8.57 0.79 11.11
N LEU A 151 -7.25 0.97 11.25
CA LEU A 151 -6.25 0.13 10.60
C LEU A 151 -6.29 -1.29 11.18
N PHE A 152 -6.83 -2.23 10.42
CA PHE A 152 -7.17 -3.55 10.90
C PHE A 152 -6.21 -4.63 10.38
N SER A 153 -5.15 -4.91 11.14
CA SER A 153 -4.18 -5.95 10.77
C SER A 153 -4.69 -7.37 11.03
N GLY A 154 -5.66 -7.54 11.92
CA GLY A 154 -6.10 -8.83 12.46
C GLY A 154 -5.23 -9.35 13.61
N GLY A 155 -4.30 -8.54 14.11
CA GLY A 155 -3.57 -8.78 15.36
C GLY A 155 -4.33 -8.27 16.59
N LEU A 156 -3.89 -8.69 17.77
CA LEU A 156 -4.52 -8.38 19.06
C LEU A 156 -4.81 -6.89 19.24
N ASP A 157 -3.81 -6.03 19.00
CA ASP A 157 -3.93 -4.59 19.23
C ASP A 157 -4.96 -3.94 18.30
N SER A 158 -4.95 -4.32 17.02
CA SER A 158 -5.95 -3.81 16.06
C SER A 158 -7.37 -4.29 16.36
N VAL A 159 -7.53 -5.46 16.98
CA VAL A 159 -8.83 -5.96 17.45
C VAL A 159 -9.25 -5.21 18.72
N ALA A 160 -8.34 -4.98 19.64
CA ALA A 160 -8.60 -4.22 20.87
C ALA A 160 -9.07 -2.79 20.55
N GLY A 161 -8.36 -2.08 19.67
CA GLY A 161 -8.76 -0.73 19.23
C GLY A 161 -10.12 -0.71 18.52
N ALA A 162 -10.41 -1.69 17.66
CA ALA A 162 -11.72 -1.80 17.04
C ALA A 162 -12.85 -2.01 18.08
N VAL A 163 -12.62 -2.88 19.07
CA VAL A 163 -13.59 -3.11 20.15
C VAL A 163 -13.75 -1.88 21.04
N GLU A 164 -12.67 -1.14 21.30
CA GLU A 164 -12.71 0.09 22.09
C GLU A 164 -13.61 1.14 21.43
N GLU A 165 -13.44 1.41 20.14
CA GLU A 165 -14.30 2.36 19.42
C GLU A 165 -15.76 1.89 19.34
N LEU A 166 -15.98 0.60 19.05
CA LEU A 166 -17.34 0.03 19.03
C LEU A 166 -18.02 0.07 20.40
N SER A 167 -17.26 -0.08 21.49
CA SER A 167 -17.77 0.01 22.87
C SER A 167 -18.15 1.44 23.26
N ARG A 168 -17.62 2.44 22.56
CA ARG A 168 -18.01 3.85 22.66
C ARG A 168 -19.21 4.20 21.78
N ASP A 169 -19.88 3.19 21.22
CA ASP A 169 -21.02 3.31 20.33
C ASP A 169 -20.71 3.86 18.93
N MET A 170 -19.43 3.94 18.55
CA MET A 170 -18.99 4.41 17.23
C MET A 170 -19.24 3.36 16.15
N SER A 171 -19.53 3.80 14.93
CA SER A 171 -19.45 2.97 13.73
C SER A 171 -18.04 3.07 13.12
N ILE A 172 -17.49 1.94 12.67
CA ILE A 172 -16.10 1.87 12.20
C ILE A 172 -15.98 1.26 10.81
N ALA A 173 -15.01 1.77 10.05
CA ALA A 173 -14.50 1.16 8.84
C ALA A 173 -13.15 0.50 9.11
N LEU A 174 -13.13 -0.83 9.08
CA LEU A 174 -11.91 -1.61 9.19
C LEU A 174 -11.19 -1.62 7.85
N VAL A 175 -9.92 -1.22 7.80
CA VAL A 175 -9.09 -1.27 6.58
C VAL A 175 -8.01 -2.31 6.78
N SER A 176 -8.02 -3.40 5.99
CA SER A 176 -7.07 -4.50 6.16
C SER A 176 -6.22 -4.74 4.91
N HIS A 177 -4.93 -5.06 5.09
CA HIS A 177 -4.08 -5.56 4.00
C HIS A 177 -3.99 -7.09 4.04
N ARG A 178 -4.38 -7.73 2.92
CA ARG A 178 -4.36 -9.17 2.67
C ARG A 178 -2.96 -9.66 2.25
N SER A 179 -2.08 -9.87 3.22
CA SER A 179 -0.72 -10.35 2.95
C SER A 179 -0.63 -11.84 2.57
N SER A 180 -1.63 -12.66 2.92
CA SER A 180 -1.71 -14.09 2.58
C SER A 180 -3.15 -14.62 2.71
N PRO A 181 -3.51 -15.75 2.07
CA PRO A 181 -4.82 -16.39 2.24
C PRO A 181 -5.13 -16.75 3.69
N LYS A 182 -4.14 -17.24 4.45
CA LYS A 182 -4.31 -17.58 5.87
C LYS A 182 -4.62 -16.35 6.72
N THR A 183 -3.87 -15.26 6.52
CA THR A 183 -4.12 -13.98 7.20
C THR A 183 -5.51 -13.45 6.90
N TYR A 184 -5.93 -13.52 5.62
CA TYR A 184 -7.24 -13.03 5.21
C TYR A 184 -8.39 -13.85 5.80
N SER A 185 -8.28 -15.18 5.84
CA SER A 185 -9.27 -16.04 6.49
C SER A 185 -9.44 -15.68 7.98
N HIS A 186 -8.33 -15.43 8.68
CA HIS A 186 -8.38 -14.99 10.07
C HIS A 186 -9.03 -13.61 10.23
N GLN A 187 -8.68 -12.64 9.38
CA GLN A 187 -9.31 -11.32 9.38
C GLN A 187 -10.83 -11.43 9.15
N LYS A 188 -11.29 -12.23 8.20
CA LYS A 188 -12.73 -12.44 7.95
C LYS A 188 -13.46 -13.00 9.17
N ALA A 189 -12.86 -13.99 9.85
CA ALA A 189 -13.46 -14.57 11.04
C ALA A 189 -13.62 -13.51 12.16
N LEU A 190 -12.59 -12.69 12.38
CA LEU A 190 -12.64 -11.61 13.36
C LEU A 190 -13.68 -10.54 12.99
N VAL A 191 -13.74 -10.14 11.71
CA VAL A 191 -14.72 -9.16 11.24
C VAL A 191 -16.14 -9.69 11.41
N ALA A 192 -16.40 -10.95 11.07
CA ALA A 192 -17.69 -11.58 11.28
C ALA A 192 -18.08 -11.64 12.77
N ASP A 193 -17.12 -11.88 13.66
CA ASP A 193 -17.35 -11.83 15.11
C ASP A 193 -17.67 -10.42 15.60
N LEU A 194 -16.99 -9.40 15.09
CA LEU A 194 -17.28 -7.99 15.41
C LEU A 194 -18.65 -7.58 14.88
N GLN A 195 -18.99 -7.89 13.63
CA GLN A 195 -20.30 -7.61 13.03
C GLN A 195 -21.45 -8.28 13.79
N ARG A 196 -21.24 -9.50 14.31
CA ARG A 196 -22.24 -10.21 15.13
C ARG A 196 -22.47 -9.55 16.48
N ARG A 197 -21.40 -9.02 17.10
CA ARG A 197 -21.46 -8.37 18.42
C ARG A 197 -21.93 -6.92 18.34
N PHE A 198 -21.64 -6.24 17.23
CA PHE A 198 -22.00 -4.84 16.97
C PHE A 198 -22.73 -4.69 15.62
N PRO A 199 -23.99 -5.17 15.53
CA PRO A 199 -24.72 -5.18 14.27
C PRO A 199 -24.87 -3.77 13.67
N GLY A 200 -24.58 -3.63 12.37
CA GLY A 200 -24.73 -2.37 11.65
C GLY A 200 -23.65 -1.31 11.93
N LYS A 201 -22.61 -1.64 12.71
CA LYS A 201 -21.55 -0.69 13.08
C LYS A 201 -20.17 -0.98 12.48
N VAL A 202 -20.04 -2.07 11.73
CA VAL A 202 -18.73 -2.54 11.25
C VAL A 202 -18.75 -2.73 9.73
N MET A 203 -18.01 -1.87 9.04
CA MET A 203 -17.65 -2.04 7.64
C MET A 203 -16.23 -2.60 7.53
N HIS A 204 -15.95 -3.33 6.45
CA HIS A 204 -14.62 -3.88 6.22
C HIS A 204 -14.22 -3.68 4.77
N PHE A 205 -13.06 -3.05 4.58
CA PHE A 205 -12.42 -2.80 3.29
C PHE A 205 -11.12 -3.62 3.22
N PRO A 206 -11.17 -4.86 2.69
CA PRO A 206 -9.98 -5.64 2.46
C PRO A 206 -9.24 -5.16 1.21
N VAL A 207 -7.93 -5.03 1.34
CA VAL A 207 -7.05 -4.59 0.26
C VAL A 207 -6.04 -5.69 -0.04
N LEU A 208 -6.08 -6.19 -1.26
CA LEU A 208 -5.13 -7.15 -1.77
C LEU A 208 -3.99 -6.43 -2.47
N ILE A 209 -2.79 -6.57 -1.90
CA ILE A 209 -1.54 -6.22 -2.57
C ILE A 209 -0.70 -7.47 -2.67
N THR A 210 -0.58 -7.99 -3.87
CA THR A 210 0.21 -9.18 -4.14
C THR A 210 1.17 -8.95 -5.29
N ARG A 211 2.22 -9.75 -5.31
CA ARG A 211 3.11 -9.86 -6.46
C ARG A 211 2.60 -10.97 -7.36
N LEU A 212 2.82 -10.85 -8.66
CA LEU A 212 2.59 -11.92 -9.63
C LEU A 212 3.77 -12.89 -9.65
N GLU A 213 3.54 -14.07 -10.24
CA GLU A 213 4.55 -15.12 -10.35
C GLU A 213 5.83 -14.59 -11.02
N GLY A 214 6.99 -14.92 -10.43
CA GLY A 214 8.31 -14.50 -10.92
C GLY A 214 8.95 -13.35 -10.15
N LEU A 215 8.17 -12.50 -9.45
CA LEU A 215 8.73 -11.43 -8.62
C LEU A 215 9.06 -11.95 -7.21
N ARG A 216 10.34 -12.24 -6.97
CA ARG A 216 10.84 -12.71 -5.68
C ARG A 216 10.68 -11.63 -4.60
N ALA A 217 10.37 -12.05 -3.39
CA ALA A 217 10.36 -11.20 -2.20
C ALA A 217 11.11 -11.84 -1.03
N PRO A 218 12.45 -11.80 -1.07
CA PRO A 218 13.28 -12.36 -0.02
C PRO A 218 13.19 -11.56 1.29
N GLU A 219 12.69 -10.31 1.25
CA GLU A 219 12.58 -9.47 2.44
C GLU A 219 11.20 -9.65 3.12
N THR A 220 11.23 -10.14 4.36
CA THR A 220 10.06 -10.56 5.12
C THR A 220 9.63 -9.56 6.19
N THR A 221 10.47 -8.56 6.52
CA THR A 221 10.23 -7.61 7.62
C THR A 221 9.10 -6.61 7.35
N GLN A 222 8.81 -6.29 6.08
CA GLN A 222 7.69 -5.43 5.68
C GLN A 222 7.68 -4.07 6.39
N ARG A 223 8.83 -3.40 6.52
CA ARG A 223 8.98 -2.18 7.33
C ARG A 223 8.17 -1.00 6.83
N THR A 224 7.84 -1.00 5.54
CA THR A 224 7.01 0.04 4.91
C THR A 224 5.50 -0.25 4.96
N ARG A 225 5.08 -1.35 5.61
CA ARG A 225 3.66 -1.75 5.67
C ARG A 225 2.77 -0.73 6.37
N SER A 226 3.28 -0.01 7.37
CA SER A 226 2.54 1.05 8.06
C SER A 226 2.21 2.21 7.12
N PHE A 227 3.16 2.66 6.29
CA PHE A 227 2.91 3.70 5.28
C PHE A 227 1.79 3.29 4.30
N LEU A 228 1.81 2.03 3.87
CA LEU A 228 0.73 1.47 3.05
C LEU A 228 -0.62 1.50 3.76
N TYR A 229 -0.69 1.05 5.02
CA TYR A 229 -1.94 1.10 5.80
C TYR A 229 -2.48 2.52 5.96
N SER A 230 -1.62 3.47 6.35
CA SER A 230 -2.01 4.87 6.52
C SER A 230 -2.50 5.48 5.20
N THR A 231 -1.86 5.12 4.08
CA THR A 231 -2.31 5.54 2.75
C THR A 231 -3.70 5.00 2.43
N LEU A 232 -3.95 3.71 2.69
CA LEU A 232 -5.25 3.10 2.45
C LEU A 232 -6.35 3.74 3.30
N ALA A 233 -6.09 4.03 4.57
CA ALA A 233 -7.03 4.78 5.40
C ALA A 233 -7.29 6.18 4.87
N CYS A 234 -6.25 6.92 4.45
CA CYS A 234 -6.40 8.26 3.87
C CYS A 234 -7.21 8.25 2.57
N VAL A 235 -7.13 7.20 1.78
CA VAL A 235 -7.90 7.04 0.52
C VAL A 235 -9.38 6.72 0.80
N ILE A 236 -9.66 6.04 1.92
CA ILE A 236 -11.01 5.62 2.31
C ILE A 236 -11.75 6.72 3.11
N ALA A 237 -11.01 7.60 3.79
CA ALA A 237 -11.52 8.75 4.53
C ALA A 237 -12.15 9.82 3.63
#